data_AF-A0AB39JBU3-F1
#
_entry.id   AF-A0AB39JBU3-F1
#
_cell.length_a   1.000
_cell.length_b   1.000
_cell.length_c   1.000
_cell.angle_alpha   90.00
_cell.angle_beta   90.00
_cell.angle_gamma   90.00
#
_symmetry.space_group_name_H-M   'P 1'
#
loop_
_entity.id
_entity.type
_entity.pdbx_description
1 polymer ?
#
loop_
_entity_poly.entity_id
_entity_poly.type
_entity_poly.pdbx_seq_one_letter_code
_entity_poly.pdbx_strand_id
1 'polypeptide(L)'
;MDVTTMSLVSIAKIKHDFPDLNFEKGEAFFWNPNSRTIYYEKLLSKQDLMQLLHEIAHAKLDHKNYQRDVQLIDIERSAWEYAINNLAPKYSLKLNMDDSAIQEFLDSYRDWLHKRSLCPQCDAVGLQKDNATYRCLSCNTEWRVNQAKSCQLKRYQIK
;
A
#
# COMPACT_ATOMS: atom_id res chain seq x y z
N MET A 1 -35.58 3.66 7.09
CA MET A 1 -34.24 3.47 7.67
C MET A 1 -33.37 4.52 7.02
N ASP A 2 -33.10 5.60 7.74
CA ASP A 2 -32.43 6.78 7.20
C ASP A 2 -30.99 6.45 6.80
N VAL A 3 -30.71 6.52 5.51
CA VAL A 3 -29.34 6.60 4.99
C VAL A 3 -28.85 8.00 5.35
N THR A 4 -28.29 8.13 6.56
CA THR A 4 -27.66 9.37 7.01
C THR A 4 -26.58 9.71 6.00
N THR A 5 -26.84 10.75 5.20
CA THR A 5 -25.89 11.28 4.22
C THR A 5 -24.76 11.89 5.04
N MET A 6 -23.71 11.10 5.35
CA MET A 6 -22.46 11.64 5.88
C MET A 6 -22.00 12.69 4.88
N SER A 7 -21.96 13.95 5.31
CA SER A 7 -21.29 15.02 4.56
C SER A 7 -19.84 14.56 4.33
N LEU A 8 -19.52 14.25 3.07
CA LEU A 8 -18.18 13.81 2.70
C LEU A 8 -17.22 14.96 2.95
N VAL A 9 -16.12 14.67 3.64
CA VAL A 9 -15.07 15.65 3.93
C VAL A 9 -14.54 16.20 2.61
N SER A 10 -14.49 17.52 2.47
CA SER A 10 -13.98 18.15 1.25
C SER A 10 -12.45 18.11 1.21
N ILE A 11 -11.88 18.04 0.01
CA ILE A 11 -10.41 18.12 -0.15
C ILE A 11 -9.84 19.44 0.40
N ALA A 12 -10.62 20.52 0.40
CA ALA A 12 -10.19 21.79 0.99
C ALA A 12 -9.95 21.66 2.50
N LYS A 13 -10.80 20.91 3.22
CA LYS A 13 -10.60 20.62 4.65
C LYS A 13 -9.35 19.78 4.87
N ILE A 14 -9.13 18.74 4.05
CA ILE A 14 -7.93 17.89 4.14
C ILE A 14 -6.65 18.72 3.91
N LYS A 15 -6.64 19.54 2.86
CA LYS A 15 -5.52 20.47 2.56
C LYS A 15 -5.23 21.42 3.72
N HIS A 16 -6.27 21.92 4.38
CA HIS A 16 -6.12 22.77 5.56
C HIS A 16 -5.51 22.02 6.76
N ASP A 17 -5.88 20.76 6.97
CA ASP A 17 -5.39 19.94 8.09
C ASP A 17 -3.94 19.45 7.89
N PHE A 18 -3.47 19.41 6.64
CA PHE A 18 -2.13 18.94 6.27
C PHE A 18 -1.41 19.96 5.36
N PRO A 19 -1.10 21.17 5.85
CA PRO A 19 -0.52 22.23 5.02
C PRO A 19 0.89 21.92 4.53
N ASP A 20 1.60 20.98 5.17
CA ASP A 20 2.96 20.56 4.80
C ASP A 20 3.01 19.50 3.67
N LEU A 21 1.85 19.13 3.13
CA LEU A 21 1.67 18.15 2.06
C LEU A 21 1.01 18.81 0.86
N ASN A 22 1.48 18.45 -0.33
CA ASN A 22 0.81 18.79 -1.59
C ASN A 22 -0.30 17.79 -1.88
N PHE A 23 -1.35 18.23 -2.55
CA PHE A 23 -2.46 17.35 -2.96
C PHE A 23 -2.87 17.66 -4.39
N GLU A 24 -2.77 16.65 -5.24
CA GLU A 24 -3.05 16.71 -6.67
C GLU A 24 -4.05 15.64 -7.07
N LYS A 25 -4.96 15.97 -8.01
CA LYS A 25 -5.86 14.99 -8.57
C LYS A 25 -5.11 14.13 -9.57
N GLY A 26 -5.23 12.81 -9.48
CA GLY A 26 -4.58 11.84 -10.36
C GLY A 26 -5.53 10.72 -10.79
N GLU A 27 -4.96 9.67 -11.40
CA GLU A 27 -5.71 8.48 -11.83
C GLU A 27 -5.86 7.43 -10.71
N ALA A 28 -5.06 7.52 -9.65
CA ALA A 28 -5.05 6.60 -8.52
C ALA A 28 -4.65 7.33 -7.23
N PHE A 29 -4.89 6.68 -6.09
CA PHE A 29 -4.36 7.10 -4.80
C PHE A 29 -2.93 6.63 -4.65
N PHE A 30 -1.99 7.55 -4.41
CA PHE A 30 -0.62 7.20 -4.02
C PHE A 30 0.12 8.39 -3.39
N TRP A 31 1.05 8.08 -2.49
CA TRP A 31 2.03 9.00 -1.93
C TRP A 31 3.29 9.10 -2.80
N ASN A 32 3.67 10.32 -3.17
CA ASN A 32 4.98 10.61 -3.77
C ASN A 32 5.90 11.30 -2.75
N PRO A 33 6.89 10.59 -2.19
CA PRO A 33 7.80 11.14 -1.18
C PRO A 33 8.74 12.22 -1.71
N ASN A 34 9.06 12.22 -3.01
CA ASN A 34 10.04 13.17 -3.57
C ASN A 34 9.46 14.58 -3.69
N SER A 35 8.21 14.69 -4.12
CA SER A 35 7.49 15.97 -4.25
C SER A 35 6.64 16.31 -3.03
N ARG A 36 6.60 15.40 -2.03
CA ARG A 36 5.68 15.44 -0.90
C ARG A 36 4.21 15.61 -1.33
N THR A 37 3.81 14.89 -2.37
CA THR A 37 2.47 15.00 -2.97
C THR A 37 1.65 13.76 -2.73
N ILE A 38 0.42 13.96 -2.24
CA ILE A 38 -0.63 12.95 -2.20
C ILE A 38 -1.45 13.08 -3.48
N TYR A 39 -1.44 12.04 -4.30
CA TYR A 39 -2.33 11.92 -5.45
C TYR A 39 -3.63 11.24 -5.02
N TYR A 40 -4.77 11.75 -5.51
CA TYR A 40 -6.08 11.19 -5.23
C TYR A 40 -6.95 11.19 -6.48
N GLU A 41 -7.77 10.14 -6.66
CA GLU A 41 -8.65 10.02 -7.85
C GLU A 41 -9.91 10.86 -7.68
N LYS A 42 -10.74 10.50 -6.70
CA LYS A 42 -12.02 11.14 -6.36
C LYS A 42 -12.24 11.08 -4.86
N LEU A 43 -13.21 11.84 -4.35
CA LEU A 43 -13.53 11.86 -2.92
C LEU A 43 -15.05 11.85 -2.75
N LEU A 44 -15.68 10.80 -3.27
CA LEU A 44 -17.13 10.66 -3.40
C LEU A 44 -17.72 9.60 -2.45
N SER A 45 -16.87 8.85 -1.75
CA SER A 45 -17.29 7.74 -0.89
C SER A 45 -16.43 7.61 0.36
N LYS A 46 -16.91 6.79 1.32
CA LYS A 46 -16.15 6.39 2.52
C LYS A 46 -14.82 5.73 2.13
N GLN A 47 -14.82 4.89 1.10
CA GLN A 47 -13.64 4.15 0.64
C GLN A 47 -12.61 5.08 0.01
N ASP A 48 -13.05 6.11 -0.71
CA ASP A 48 -12.13 7.13 -1.25
C ASP A 48 -11.43 7.90 -0.13
N LEU A 49 -12.19 8.30 0.90
CA LEU A 49 -11.61 8.98 2.06
C LEU A 49 -10.64 8.06 2.81
N MET A 50 -11.00 6.80 2.99
CA MET A 50 -10.14 5.79 3.61
C MET A 50 -8.80 5.64 2.88
N GLN A 51 -8.81 5.52 1.55
CA GLN A 51 -7.58 5.47 0.74
C GLN A 51 -6.77 6.76 0.83
N LEU A 52 -7.43 7.93 0.79
CA LEU A 52 -6.74 9.20 0.98
C LEU A 52 -6.03 9.29 2.33
N LEU A 53 -6.67 8.82 3.40
CA LEU A 53 -6.05 8.79 4.74
C LEU A 53 -4.88 7.80 4.81
N HIS A 54 -4.94 6.68 4.09
CA HIS A 54 -3.83 5.73 3.95
C HIS A 54 -2.60 6.40 3.33
N GLU A 55 -2.78 7.13 2.22
CA GLU A 55 -1.67 7.85 1.59
C GLU A 55 -1.09 8.95 2.50
N ILE A 56 -1.95 9.67 3.23
CA ILE A 56 -1.49 10.66 4.21
C ILE A 56 -0.70 9.98 5.33
N ALA A 57 -1.09 8.77 5.75
CA ALA A 57 -0.36 7.99 6.74
C ALA A 57 1.04 7.61 6.25
N HIS A 58 1.19 7.20 4.98
CA HIS A 58 2.52 7.01 4.37
C HIS A 58 3.39 8.25 4.48
N ALA A 59 2.82 9.43 4.21
CA ALA A 59 3.56 10.69 4.34
C ALA A 59 3.92 11.01 5.81
N LYS A 60 3.04 10.74 6.76
CA LYS A 60 3.27 10.99 8.19
C LYS A 60 4.30 10.05 8.81
N LEU A 61 4.40 8.82 8.32
CA LEU A 61 5.39 7.83 8.74
C LEU A 61 6.70 7.93 7.95
N ASP A 62 6.82 8.90 7.03
CA ASP A 62 7.97 9.07 6.13
C ASP A 62 8.30 7.78 5.34
N HIS A 63 7.26 7.05 4.92
CA HIS A 63 7.40 5.88 4.08
C HIS A 63 7.90 6.30 2.69
N LYS A 64 9.12 5.86 2.34
CA LYS A 64 9.78 6.20 1.07
C LYS A 64 10.09 4.99 0.22
N ASN A 65 10.78 4.02 0.83
CA ASN A 65 11.33 2.86 0.16
C ASN A 65 11.33 1.65 1.13
N TYR A 66 11.42 0.46 0.58
CA TYR A 66 11.67 -0.78 1.31
C TYR A 66 12.84 -1.53 0.65
N GLN A 67 13.53 -2.37 1.43
CA GLN A 67 14.63 -3.20 0.94
C GLN A 67 14.16 -4.64 0.73
N ARG A 68 13.46 -5.20 1.71
CA ARG A 68 12.90 -6.55 1.63
C ARG A 68 11.42 -6.50 1.32
N ASP A 69 10.93 -7.50 0.62
CA ASP A 69 9.55 -7.53 0.20
C ASP A 69 8.60 -7.75 1.39
N VAL A 70 9.06 -8.43 2.45
CA VAL A 70 8.31 -8.49 3.73
C VAL A 70 8.14 -7.10 4.39
N GLN A 71 9.11 -6.21 4.22
CA GLN A 71 9.02 -4.85 4.78
C GLN A 71 7.93 -4.02 4.09
N LEU A 72 7.59 -4.33 2.84
CA LEU A 72 6.46 -3.68 2.16
C LEU A 72 5.17 -3.95 2.94
N ILE A 73 4.92 -5.20 3.36
CA ILE A 73 3.72 -5.53 4.14
C ILE A 73 3.71 -4.77 5.48
N ASP A 74 4.85 -4.67 6.17
CA ASP A 74 4.94 -3.91 7.41
C ASP A 74 4.65 -2.41 7.21
N ILE A 75 5.13 -1.83 6.10
CA ILE A 75 4.88 -0.44 5.70
C ILE A 75 3.38 -0.21 5.41
N GLU A 76 2.76 -1.07 4.60
CA GLU A 76 1.33 -0.95 4.27
C GLU A 76 0.46 -1.12 5.53
N ARG A 77 0.79 -2.11 6.36
CA ARG A 77 0.10 -2.37 7.62
C ARG A 77 0.19 -1.19 8.58
N SER A 78 1.38 -0.63 8.77
CA SER A 78 1.58 0.49 9.71
C SER A 78 0.94 1.79 9.20
N ALA A 79 0.88 2.01 7.88
CA ALA A 79 0.10 3.11 7.30
C ALA A 79 -1.39 2.96 7.60
N TRP A 80 -1.98 1.77 7.44
CA TRP A 80 -3.36 1.50 7.84
C TRP A 80 -3.60 1.71 9.33
N GLU A 81 -2.74 1.17 10.19
CA GLU A 81 -2.84 1.35 11.65
C GLU A 81 -2.77 2.84 12.03
N TYR A 82 -1.89 3.62 11.40
CA TYR A 82 -1.80 5.05 11.66
C TYR A 82 -3.06 5.79 11.17
N ALA A 83 -3.56 5.46 9.97
CA ALA A 83 -4.77 6.04 9.43
C ALA A 83 -5.97 5.77 10.34
N ILE A 84 -6.14 4.53 10.81
CA ILE A 84 -7.22 4.10 11.72
C ILE A 84 -7.13 4.85 13.05
N ASN A 85 -5.95 4.89 13.67
CA ASN A 85 -5.81 5.36 15.05
C ASN A 85 -5.70 6.89 15.16
N ASN A 86 -5.12 7.55 14.16
CA ASN A 86 -4.74 8.97 14.26
C ASN A 86 -5.51 9.89 13.30
N LEU A 87 -5.95 9.38 12.15
CA LEU A 87 -6.54 10.20 11.10
C LEU A 87 -8.06 10.04 11.02
N ALA A 88 -8.55 8.80 10.95
CA ALA A 88 -9.97 8.49 10.82
C ALA A 88 -10.86 9.15 11.91
N PRO A 89 -10.46 9.17 13.20
CA PRO A 89 -11.28 9.80 14.24
C PRO A 89 -11.49 11.30 14.04
N LYS A 90 -10.54 12.01 13.40
CA LYS A 90 -10.64 13.46 13.11
C LYS A 90 -11.75 13.79 12.11
N TYR A 91 -12.16 12.79 11.33
CA TYR A 91 -13.18 12.91 10.29
C TYR A 91 -14.45 12.14 10.63
N SER A 92 -14.64 11.79 11.90
CA SER A 92 -15.77 10.97 12.38
C SER A 92 -15.90 9.63 11.66
N LEU A 93 -14.79 9.13 11.11
CA LEU A 93 -14.71 7.87 10.40
C LEU A 93 -14.32 6.77 11.38
N LYS A 94 -15.15 5.73 11.48
CA LYS A 94 -14.81 4.51 12.21
C LYS A 94 -14.29 3.48 11.21
N LEU A 95 -13.03 3.13 11.38
CA LEU A 95 -12.35 2.04 10.68
C LEU A 95 -11.81 1.08 11.73
N ASN A 96 -11.67 -0.19 11.37
CA ASN A 96 -10.91 -1.16 12.11
C ASN A 96 -9.96 -1.91 11.16
N MET A 97 -9.01 -2.64 11.72
CA MET A 97 -8.09 -3.41 10.90
C MET A 97 -8.79 -4.58 10.19
N ASP A 98 -9.92 -5.05 10.72
CA ASP A 98 -10.69 -6.18 10.18
C ASP A 98 -11.69 -5.77 9.07
N ASP A 99 -11.72 -4.50 8.67
CA ASP A 99 -12.61 -3.98 7.63
C ASP A 99 -12.28 -4.69 6.33
N SER A 100 -13.29 -5.26 5.65
CA SER A 100 -13.07 -6.12 4.48
C SER A 100 -12.29 -5.40 3.37
N ALA A 101 -12.56 -4.12 3.14
CA ALA A 101 -11.83 -3.33 2.16
C ALA A 101 -10.34 -3.18 2.52
N ILE A 102 -9.99 -2.99 3.79
CA ILE A 102 -8.59 -2.90 4.25
C ILE A 102 -7.89 -4.26 4.09
N GLN A 103 -8.58 -5.35 4.44
CA GLN A 103 -8.04 -6.70 4.25
C GLN A 103 -7.84 -7.02 2.77
N GLU A 104 -8.77 -6.66 1.89
CA GLU A 104 -8.61 -6.83 0.44
C GLU A 104 -7.37 -6.08 -0.10
N PHE A 105 -7.12 -4.85 0.37
CA PHE A 105 -5.90 -4.12 0.01
C PHE A 105 -4.64 -4.85 0.51
N LEU A 106 -4.60 -5.27 1.78
CA LEU A 106 -3.46 -6.00 2.34
C LEU A 106 -3.24 -7.36 1.67
N ASP A 107 -4.31 -8.07 1.33
CA ASP A 107 -4.27 -9.35 0.64
C ASP A 107 -3.72 -9.22 -0.77
N SER A 108 -4.01 -8.12 -1.47
CA SER A 108 -3.41 -7.85 -2.78
C SER A 108 -1.87 -7.81 -2.72
N TYR A 109 -1.29 -7.26 -1.65
CA TYR A 109 0.15 -7.26 -1.42
C TYR A 109 0.68 -8.63 -0.99
N ARG A 110 -0.06 -9.36 -0.14
CA ARG A 110 0.31 -10.72 0.30
C ARG A 110 0.34 -11.69 -0.88
N ASP A 111 -0.67 -11.65 -1.74
CA ASP A 111 -0.76 -12.47 -2.96
C ASP A 111 0.36 -12.16 -3.94
N TRP A 112 0.65 -10.86 -4.12
CA TRP A 112 1.76 -10.42 -4.96
C TRP A 112 3.11 -10.91 -4.40
N LEU A 113 3.34 -10.77 -3.10
CA LEU A 113 4.55 -11.25 -2.42
C LEU A 113 4.69 -12.78 -2.56
N HIS A 114 3.61 -13.51 -2.34
CA HIS A 114 3.59 -14.96 -2.46
C HIS A 114 3.98 -15.38 -3.87
N LYS A 115 3.32 -14.86 -4.91
CA LYS A 115 3.65 -15.14 -6.31
C LYS A 115 5.11 -14.81 -6.64
N ARG A 116 5.64 -13.73 -6.08
CA ARG A 116 7.04 -13.30 -6.25
C ARG A 116 8.04 -14.29 -5.64
N SER A 117 7.66 -14.90 -4.52
CA SER A 117 8.44 -15.92 -3.81
C SER A 117 8.37 -17.33 -4.40
N LEU A 118 7.51 -17.61 -5.39
CA LEU A 118 7.39 -18.93 -5.99
C LEU A 118 8.55 -19.25 -6.94
N CYS A 119 9.23 -20.36 -6.66
CA CYS A 119 10.32 -20.87 -7.49
C CYS A 119 9.84 -21.18 -8.92
N PRO A 120 10.50 -20.67 -9.97
CA PRO A 120 10.09 -20.91 -11.35
C PRO A 120 10.31 -22.35 -11.84
N GLN A 121 10.95 -23.22 -11.04
CA GLN A 121 11.25 -24.61 -11.41
C GLN A 121 10.34 -25.63 -10.73
N CYS A 122 9.98 -25.41 -9.45
CA CYS A 122 9.24 -26.39 -8.65
C CYS A 122 8.09 -25.81 -7.82
N ASP A 123 7.79 -24.51 -8.01
CA ASP A 123 6.73 -23.78 -7.29
C ASP A 123 6.85 -23.76 -5.77
N ALA A 124 7.94 -24.27 -5.18
CA ALA A 124 8.22 -24.09 -3.77
C ALA A 124 8.49 -22.61 -3.45
N VAL A 125 8.07 -22.17 -2.26
CA VAL A 125 8.39 -20.83 -1.75
C VAL A 125 9.89 -20.72 -1.50
N GLY A 126 10.53 -19.73 -2.13
CA GLY A 126 11.93 -19.39 -1.90
C GLY A 126 12.12 -18.32 -0.85
N LEU A 127 13.35 -18.26 -0.34
CA LEU A 127 13.79 -17.20 0.56
C LEU A 127 14.36 -16.03 -0.25
N GLN A 128 13.95 -14.82 0.11
CA GLN A 128 14.55 -13.61 -0.43
C GLN A 128 16.00 -13.48 0.07
N LYS A 129 16.94 -13.32 -0.87
CA LYS A 129 18.37 -13.15 -0.59
C LYS A 129 18.77 -11.68 -0.58
N ASP A 130 18.20 -10.90 -1.51
CA ASP A 130 18.33 -9.44 -1.58
C ASP A 130 17.05 -8.82 -2.17
N ASN A 131 17.04 -7.50 -2.41
CA ASN A 131 15.87 -6.74 -2.88
C ASN A 131 15.21 -7.29 -4.15
N ALA A 132 15.94 -8.06 -4.97
CA ALA A 132 15.43 -8.56 -6.23
C ALA A 132 15.77 -10.04 -6.49
N THR A 133 16.44 -10.74 -5.59
CA THR A 133 16.79 -12.16 -5.78
C THR A 133 16.22 -13.05 -4.70
N TYR A 134 15.86 -14.26 -5.14
CA TYR A 134 15.32 -15.33 -4.32
C TYR A 134 16.08 -16.62 -4.57
N ARG A 135 16.09 -17.50 -3.57
CA ARG A 135 16.65 -18.84 -3.65
C ARG A 135 15.66 -19.89 -3.16
N CYS A 136 15.48 -20.95 -3.93
CA CYS A 136 14.67 -22.10 -3.54
C CYS A 136 15.48 -23.00 -2.61
N LEU A 137 14.88 -23.43 -1.48
CA LEU A 137 15.52 -24.41 -0.59
C LEU A 137 15.34 -25.85 -1.06
N SER A 138 14.33 -26.12 -1.89
CA SER A 138 14.02 -27.48 -2.39
C SER A 138 14.90 -27.90 -3.56
N CYS A 139 15.12 -27.01 -4.53
CA CYS A 139 15.88 -27.32 -5.75
C CYS A 139 17.11 -26.43 -5.98
N ASN A 140 17.42 -25.52 -5.05
CA ASN A 140 18.55 -24.57 -5.12
C ASN A 140 18.52 -23.58 -6.28
N THR A 141 17.47 -23.54 -7.11
CA THR A 141 17.34 -22.52 -8.16
C THR A 141 17.32 -21.13 -7.55
N GLU A 142 18.16 -20.24 -8.09
CA GLU A 142 18.11 -18.81 -7.81
C GLU A 142 17.36 -18.09 -8.94
N TRP A 143 16.55 -17.09 -8.61
CA TRP A 143 15.89 -16.25 -9.61
C TRP A 143 15.87 -14.79 -9.18
N ARG A 144 15.93 -13.93 -10.19
CA ARG A 144 15.73 -12.50 -10.06
C ARG A 144 14.29 -12.14 -10.42
N VAL A 145 13.70 -11.24 -9.66
CA VAL A 145 12.39 -10.65 -9.92
C VAL A 145 12.55 -9.22 -10.45
N ASN A 146 11.59 -8.78 -11.25
CA ASN A 146 11.49 -7.37 -11.65
C ASN A 146 11.22 -6.46 -10.45
N GLN A 147 11.44 -5.16 -10.62
CA GLN A 147 10.98 -4.18 -9.64
C GLN A 147 9.45 -4.15 -9.61
N ALA A 148 8.89 -4.01 -8.40
CA ALA A 148 7.45 -3.98 -8.14
C ALA A 148 6.68 -2.94 -8.95
N LYS A 149 7.37 -1.88 -9.41
CA LYS A 149 6.81 -0.80 -10.24
C LYS A 149 6.39 -1.23 -11.65
N SER A 150 6.72 -2.46 -12.06
CA SER A 150 6.30 -2.99 -13.37
C SER A 150 5.11 -3.94 -13.20
N CYS A 151 4.00 -3.60 -13.86
CA CYS A 151 2.67 -4.20 -13.63
C CYS A 151 2.59 -5.72 -13.85
N GLN A 152 3.59 -6.35 -14.48
CA GLN A 152 3.64 -7.79 -14.68
C GLN A 152 4.82 -8.37 -13.91
N LEU A 153 4.54 -9.27 -12.96
CA LEU A 153 5.56 -10.04 -12.27
C LEU A 153 6.35 -10.90 -13.28
N LYS A 154 7.67 -10.69 -13.34
CA LYS A 154 8.61 -11.45 -14.17
C LYS A 154 9.66 -12.09 -13.29
N ARG A 155 9.94 -13.37 -13.54
CA ARG A 155 10.93 -14.19 -12.82
C ARG A 155 11.97 -14.65 -13.82
N TYR A 156 13.24 -14.36 -13.54
CA TYR A 156 14.37 -14.69 -14.39
C TYR A 156 15.29 -15.63 -13.63
N GLN A 157 15.38 -16.89 -14.06
CA GLN A 157 16.35 -17.82 -13.48
C GLN A 157 17.77 -17.29 -13.68
N ILE A 158 18.56 -17.33 -12.60
CA ILE A 158 19.98 -16.99 -12.63
C ILE A 158 20.70 -18.32 -12.91
N LYS A 159 21.53 -18.34 -13.95
CA LYS A 159 22.39 -19.49 -14.28
C LYS A 159 23.63 -19.50 -13.42
#